data_AF-A0A7C4HQG6-F1
#
_entry.id   AF-A0A7C4HQG6-F1
#
_cell.length_a   1.000
_cell.length_b   1.000
_cell.length_c   1.000
_cell.angle_alpha   90.00
_cell.angle_beta   90.00
_cell.angle_gamma   90.00
#
_symmetry.space_group_name_H-M   'P 1'
#
loop_
_entity.id
_entity.type
_entity.pdbx_description
1 polymer ?
#
loop_
_entity_poly.entity_id
_entity_poly.type
_entity_poly.pdbx_seq_one_letter_code
_entity_poly.pdbx_strand_id
1 'polypeptide(L)'
;ERVRKIVDDPRVTVTPIGVPREASMVSSVESPGWKILTRTIGEQFPGVGVAPYLVLGGTDARHYEPVSDCIYRFSPMRADEKDLERVHGANERLGVENYGEMIRFYRQLIKNSD
;
A
#
# COMPACT_ATOMS: atom_id res chain seq x y z
N GLU A 1 14.39 9.72 22.51
CA GLU A 1 14.23 9.45 23.95
C GLU A 1 13.90 8.00 24.31
N ARG A 2 12.76 7.41 23.94
CA ARG A 2 12.42 6.03 24.34
C ARG A 2 13.50 4.99 24.04
N VAL A 3 14.07 5.00 22.83
CA VAL A 3 15.14 4.06 22.43
C VAL A 3 16.38 4.20 23.31
N ARG A 4 16.84 5.44 23.58
CA ARG A 4 18.01 5.70 24.45
C ARG A 4 17.79 5.15 25.86
N LYS A 5 16.58 5.35 26.41
CA LYS A 5 16.19 4.83 27.73
C LYS A 5 16.16 3.30 27.79
N ILE A 6 15.79 2.63 26.70
CA ILE A 6 15.77 1.16 26.64
C ILE A 6 17.18 0.59 26.53
N VAL A 7 18.07 1.25 25.78
CA VAL A 7 19.46 0.80 25.61
C VAL A 7 20.24 0.95 26.92
N ASP A 8 20.11 2.08 27.61
CA ASP A 8 20.71 2.34 28.94
C ASP A 8 22.20 1.98 29.07
N ASP A 9 22.97 2.13 27.99
CA ASP A 9 24.41 1.87 27.95
C ASP A 9 25.14 3.14 27.50
N PRO A 10 25.97 3.77 28.36
CA PRO A 10 26.68 5.00 28.02
C PRO A 10 27.73 4.81 26.91
N ARG A 11 28.10 3.57 26.56
CA ARG A 11 29.02 3.27 25.45
C ARG A 11 28.34 3.29 24.09
N VAL A 12 27.00 3.25 24.04
CA VAL A 12 26.22 3.23 22.80
C VAL A 12 25.68 4.63 22.48
N THR A 13 26.06 5.17 21.33
CA THR A 13 25.49 6.44 20.83
C THR A 13 24.33 6.17 19.88
N VAL A 14 23.16 6.75 20.16
CA VAL A 14 21.97 6.66 19.30
C VAL A 14 21.74 7.99 18.60
N THR A 15 21.84 7.99 17.27
CA THR A 15 21.61 9.17 16.43
C THR A 15 20.52 8.84 15.40
N PRO A 16 19.46 9.66 15.28
CA PRO A 16 18.49 9.49 14.20
C PRO A 16 19.17 9.72 12.84
N ILE A 17 18.87 8.85 11.88
CA ILE A 17 19.36 9.00 10.50
C ILE A 17 18.21 9.56 9.65
N GLY A 18 18.46 10.69 8.99
CA GLY A 18 17.47 11.38 8.17
C GLY A 18 16.35 12.04 8.97
N VAL A 19 15.28 12.42 8.26
CA VAL A 19 14.09 13.02 8.86
C VAL A 19 13.20 11.91 9.40
N PRO A 20 12.88 11.88 10.70
CA PRO A 20 11.92 10.93 11.28
C PRO A 20 10.57 11.06 10.57
N ARG A 21 9.87 9.94 10.40
CA ARG A 21 8.57 9.92 9.74
C ARG A 21 7.54 9.35 10.68
N GLU A 22 6.48 10.12 10.87
CA GLU A 22 5.30 9.69 11.59
C GLU A 22 4.44 8.77 10.73
N ALA A 23 3.47 8.11 11.37
CA ALA A 23 2.48 7.32 10.66
C ALA A 23 1.71 8.20 9.67
N SER A 24 1.46 7.65 8.47
CA SER A 24 0.64 8.33 7.47
C SER A 24 -0.80 8.50 7.94
N MET A 25 -1.48 9.52 7.41
CA MET A 25 -2.91 9.72 7.69
C MET A 25 -3.77 8.54 7.24
N VAL A 26 -4.89 8.33 7.95
CA VAL A 26 -5.88 7.29 7.60
C VAL A 26 -6.84 7.85 6.55
N SER A 27 -6.89 7.21 5.38
CA SER A 27 -7.83 7.60 4.33
C SER A 27 -9.23 7.10 4.61
N SER A 28 -10.23 7.96 4.35
CA SER A 28 -11.64 7.63 4.55
C SER A 28 -12.13 6.53 3.60
N VAL A 29 -12.99 5.64 4.08
CA VAL A 29 -13.69 4.65 3.22
C VAL A 29 -15.00 5.17 2.65
N GLU A 30 -15.30 6.46 2.82
CA GLU A 30 -16.52 7.09 2.31
C GLU A 30 -16.25 8.07 1.16
N SER A 31 -14.96 8.27 0.82
CA SER A 31 -14.57 9.25 -0.18
C SER A 31 -14.98 8.85 -1.61
N PRO A 32 -15.08 9.82 -2.53
CA PRO A 32 -15.25 9.52 -3.96
C PRO A 32 -14.15 8.61 -4.50
N GLY A 33 -12.89 8.82 -4.09
CA GLY A 33 -11.75 7.99 -4.52
C GLY A 33 -11.87 6.54 -4.07
N TRP A 34 -12.38 6.30 -2.85
CA TRP A 34 -12.69 4.95 -2.39
C TRP A 34 -13.79 4.30 -3.24
N LYS A 35 -14.87 5.03 -3.52
CA LYS A 35 -15.99 4.52 -4.33
C LYS A 35 -15.55 4.18 -5.77
N ILE A 36 -14.69 5.00 -6.37
CA ILE A 36 -14.10 4.72 -7.69
C ILE A 36 -13.23 3.45 -7.64
N LEU A 37 -12.40 3.32 -6.60
CA LEU A 37 -11.55 2.15 -6.41
C LEU A 37 -12.38 0.87 -6.25
N THR A 38 -13.36 0.86 -5.34
CA THR A 38 -14.20 -0.32 -5.07
C THR A 38 -15.09 -0.69 -6.25
N ARG A 39 -15.63 0.30 -6.97
CA ARG A 39 -16.34 0.08 -8.24
C ARG A 39 -15.43 -0.60 -9.26
N THR A 40 -14.21 -0.09 -9.45
CA THR A 40 -13.26 -0.65 -10.41
C THR A 40 -12.86 -2.09 -10.04
N ILE A 41 -12.67 -2.37 -8.75
CA ILE A 41 -12.42 -3.74 -8.26
C ILE A 41 -13.59 -4.65 -8.64
N GLY A 42 -14.85 -4.25 -8.39
CA GLY A 42 -16.02 -5.04 -8.73
C GLY A 42 -16.21 -5.29 -10.23
N GLU A 43 -15.86 -4.30 -11.08
CA GLU A 43 -15.93 -4.43 -12.54
C GLU A 43 -14.87 -5.38 -13.10
N GLN A 44 -13.65 -5.38 -12.53
CA GLN A 44 -12.53 -6.18 -13.02
C GLN A 44 -12.46 -7.56 -12.37
N PHE A 45 -13.01 -7.71 -11.17
CA PHE A 45 -12.98 -8.93 -10.38
C PHE A 45 -14.38 -9.27 -9.85
N PRO A 46 -15.28 -9.81 -10.69
CA PRO A 46 -16.65 -10.09 -10.27
C PRO A 46 -16.72 -11.09 -9.09
N GLY A 47 -17.60 -10.80 -8.13
CA GLY A 47 -17.85 -11.68 -6.98
C GLY A 47 -16.86 -11.54 -5.82
N VAL A 48 -15.92 -10.60 -5.85
CA VAL A 48 -15.00 -10.35 -4.73
C VAL A 48 -15.56 -9.33 -3.74
N GLY A 49 -15.33 -9.56 -2.45
CA GLY A 49 -15.56 -8.55 -1.42
C GLY A 49 -14.38 -7.58 -1.33
N VAL A 50 -14.65 -6.33 -0.94
CA VAL A 50 -13.60 -5.31 -0.72
C VAL A 50 -13.58 -4.92 0.75
N ALA A 51 -12.40 -5.02 1.37
CA ALA A 51 -12.18 -4.61 2.75
C ALA A 51 -10.90 -3.75 2.83
N PRO A 52 -10.90 -2.66 3.62
CA PRO A 52 -9.68 -1.90 3.90
C PRO A 52 -8.73 -2.71 4.79
N TYR A 53 -7.43 -2.50 4.61
CA TYR A 53 -6.40 -3.09 5.48
C TYR A 53 -5.25 -2.10 5.71
N LEU A 54 -4.46 -2.34 6.76
CA LEU A 54 -3.30 -1.52 7.10
C LEU A 54 -2.07 -2.04 6.33
N VAL A 55 -1.41 -1.15 5.60
CA VAL A 55 -0.10 -1.42 4.99
C VAL A 55 0.99 -1.07 6.00
N LEU A 56 1.76 -2.08 6.43
CA LEU A 56 2.88 -1.89 7.36
C LEU A 56 4.16 -1.38 6.66
N GLY A 57 4.28 -1.60 5.35
CA GLY A 57 5.42 -1.17 4.55
C GLY A 57 5.41 0.33 4.23
N GLY A 58 6.59 0.91 4.07
CA GLY A 58 6.75 2.27 3.55
C GLY A 58 6.58 2.30 2.03
N THR A 59 5.58 3.02 1.54
CA THR A 59 5.35 3.24 0.10
C THR A 59 5.56 4.71 -0.28
N ASP A 60 5.71 4.98 -1.57
CA ASP A 60 5.83 6.36 -2.07
C ASP A 60 4.55 7.19 -1.91
N ALA A 61 3.44 6.55 -1.51
CA ALA A 61 2.19 7.21 -1.13
C ALA A 61 2.39 8.37 -0.13
N ARG A 62 3.40 8.28 0.76
CA ARG A 62 3.78 9.34 1.70
C ARG A 62 4.13 10.68 1.04
N HIS A 63 4.60 10.66 -0.20
CA HIS A 63 4.95 11.89 -0.93
C HIS A 63 3.71 12.63 -1.46
N TYR A 64 2.55 11.97 -1.44
CA TYR A 64 1.29 12.52 -1.92
C TYR A 64 0.40 13.08 -0.80
N GLU A 65 0.81 12.98 0.47
CA GLU A 65 0.06 13.56 1.61
C GLU A 65 -0.17 15.08 1.47
N PRO A 66 0.76 15.89 0.96
CA PRO A 66 0.50 17.31 0.72
C PRO A 66 -0.49 17.59 -0.43
N VAL A 67 -0.86 16.57 -1.21
CA VAL A 67 -1.67 16.69 -2.44
C VAL A 67 -3.10 16.18 -2.23
N SER A 68 -3.31 15.19 -1.37
CA SER A 68 -4.62 14.57 -1.15
C SER A 68 -4.77 13.99 0.25
N ASP A 69 -5.94 14.18 0.85
CA ASP A 69 -6.32 13.54 2.12
C ASP A 69 -6.76 12.07 1.94
N CYS A 70 -6.96 11.63 0.70
CA CYS A 70 -7.44 10.29 0.34
C CYS A 70 -6.39 9.57 -0.50
N ILE A 71 -5.60 8.69 0.13
CA ILE A 71 -4.47 7.98 -0.46
C ILE A 71 -4.60 6.48 -0.18
N TYR A 72 -5.03 5.73 -1.19
CA TYR A 72 -5.23 4.29 -1.09
C TYR A 72 -4.03 3.53 -1.64
N ARG A 73 -3.45 2.66 -0.80
CA ARG A 73 -2.30 1.82 -1.14
C ARG A 73 -2.81 0.47 -1.64
N PHE A 74 -3.10 0.39 -2.93
CA PHE A 74 -3.68 -0.80 -3.53
C PHE A 74 -2.91 -1.24 -4.78
N SER A 75 -2.66 -2.55 -4.86
CA SER A 75 -2.14 -3.21 -6.06
C SER A 75 -3.14 -4.30 -6.45
N PRO A 76 -3.63 -4.34 -7.70
CA PRO A 76 -4.63 -5.30 -8.18
C PRO A 76 -4.03 -6.70 -8.45
N MET A 77 -3.02 -7.09 -7.68
CA MET A 77 -2.34 -8.37 -7.80
C MET A 77 -3.16 -9.43 -7.08
N ARG A 78 -3.47 -10.54 -7.78
CA ARG A 78 -3.93 -11.74 -7.09
C ARG A 78 -2.74 -12.38 -6.37
N ALA A 79 -2.84 -12.53 -5.06
CA ALA A 79 -1.76 -13.12 -4.27
C ALA A 79 -2.36 -14.04 -3.21
N ASP A 80 -1.78 -15.23 -3.09
CA ASP A 80 -1.92 -16.06 -1.91
C ASP A 80 -0.76 -15.83 -0.92
N GLU A 81 -0.78 -16.55 0.20
CA GLU A 81 0.27 -16.46 1.23
C GLU A 81 1.68 -16.75 0.66
N LYS A 82 1.80 -17.71 -0.24
CA LYS A 82 3.08 -18.09 -0.85
C LYS A 82 3.57 -17.05 -1.85
N ASP A 83 2.67 -16.30 -2.46
CA ASP A 83 3.03 -15.16 -3.31
C ASP A 83 3.54 -13.99 -2.46
N LEU A 84 2.89 -13.72 -1.31
CA LEU A 84 3.31 -12.66 -0.39
C LEU A 84 4.70 -12.91 0.21
N GLU A 85 5.03 -14.16 0.55
CA GLU A 85 6.38 -14.54 1.03
C GLU A 85 7.51 -14.24 0.02
N ARG A 86 7.17 -14.12 -1.27
CA ARG A 86 8.15 -13.86 -2.32
C ARG A 86 8.41 -12.38 -2.55
N VAL A 87 7.60 -11.48 -2.00
CA VAL A 87 7.87 -10.04 -2.11
C VAL A 87 9.16 -9.74 -1.37
N HIS A 88 10.19 -9.27 -2.09
CA HIS A 88 11.57 -9.13 -1.58
C HIS A 88 12.23 -10.45 -1.18
N GLY A 89 11.68 -11.59 -1.62
CA GLY A 89 12.16 -12.93 -1.33
C GLY A 89 12.89 -13.58 -2.50
N ALA A 90 13.28 -14.84 -2.33
CA ALA A 90 13.93 -15.60 -3.39
C ALA A 90 12.96 -15.94 -4.53
N ASN A 91 13.42 -15.81 -5.77
CA ASN A 91 12.66 -16.15 -6.98
C ASN A 91 11.29 -15.44 -7.03
N GLU A 92 11.28 -14.15 -6.69
CA GLU A 92 10.15 -13.25 -6.85
C GLU A 92 9.64 -13.29 -8.29
N ARG A 93 8.34 -13.55 -8.45
CA ARG A 93 7.70 -13.73 -9.75
C ARG A 93 6.20 -13.50 -9.65
N LEU A 94 5.61 -13.20 -10.80
CA LEU A 94 4.17 -12.98 -10.99
C LEU A 94 3.70 -13.77 -12.21
N GLY A 95 2.49 -14.32 -12.17
CA GLY A 95 1.88 -14.97 -13.33
C GLY A 95 1.61 -13.97 -14.46
N VAL A 96 1.78 -14.38 -15.71
CA VAL A 96 1.58 -13.51 -16.88
C VAL A 96 0.12 -13.07 -16.99
N GLU A 97 -0.81 -13.96 -16.70
CA GLU A 97 -2.25 -13.68 -16.69
C GLU A 97 -2.60 -12.63 -15.62
N ASN A 98 -2.02 -12.76 -14.43
CA ASN A 98 -2.18 -11.84 -13.30
C ASN A 98 -1.63 -10.45 -13.67
N TYR A 99 -0.44 -10.39 -14.26
CA TYR A 99 0.12 -9.15 -14.80
C TYR A 99 -0.83 -8.48 -15.83
N GLY A 100 -1.42 -9.29 -16.72
CA GLY A 100 -2.45 -8.82 -17.66
C GLY A 100 -3.71 -8.28 -16.97
N GLU A 101 -4.18 -8.91 -15.89
CA GLU A 101 -5.30 -8.41 -15.08
C GLU A 101 -4.97 -7.08 -14.42
N MET A 102 -3.75 -6.91 -13.88
CA MET A 102 -3.31 -5.65 -13.29
C MET A 102 -3.33 -4.50 -14.31
N ILE A 103 -2.85 -4.73 -15.53
CA ILE A 103 -2.89 -3.73 -16.61
C ILE A 103 -4.33 -3.32 -16.93
N ARG A 104 -5.25 -4.30 -17.06
CA ARG A 104 -6.68 -4.03 -17.31
C ARG A 104 -7.30 -3.21 -16.18
N PHE A 105 -6.94 -3.53 -14.92
CA PHE A 105 -7.40 -2.79 -13.77
C PHE A 105 -6.99 -1.32 -13.81
N TYR A 106 -5.70 -1.01 -13.96
CA TYR A 106 -5.25 0.39 -13.99
C TYR A 106 -5.87 1.17 -15.15
N ARG A 107 -6.03 0.54 -16.32
CA ARG A 107 -6.74 1.15 -17.45
C ARG A 107 -8.20 1.48 -17.09
N GLN A 108 -8.91 0.57 -16.43
CA GLN A 108 -10.30 0.81 -16.05
C GLN A 108 -10.41 1.85 -14.92
N LEU A 109 -9.45 1.87 -13.99
CA LEU A 109 -9.40 2.86 -12.92
C LEU A 109 -9.30 4.28 -13.47
N ILE A 110 -8.42 4.50 -14.46
CA ILE A 110 -8.28 5.81 -15.14
C ILE A 110 -9.60 6.21 -15.78
N LYS A 111 -10.24 5.30 -16.54
CA LYS A 111 -11.53 5.57 -17.18
C LYS A 111 -12.68 5.87 -16.22
N ASN A 112 -12.66 5.28 -15.03
CA ASN A 112 -13.66 5.54 -14.00
C ASN A 112 -13.37 6.81 -13.21
N SER A 113 -12.21 7.44 -13.43
CA SER A 113 -11.77 8.70 -12.80
C SER A 113 -11.89 9.91 -13.73
N ASP A 114 -12.13 9.69 -15.03
CA ASP A 114 -12.48 10.71 -16.03
C ASP A 114 -13.98 11.09 -15.90
#